data_AF-A0A973JG10-F1
#
_entry.id   AF-A0A973JG10-F1
#
_cell.length_a   1.000
_cell.length_b   1.000
_cell.length_c   1.000
_cell.angle_alpha   90.00
_cell.angle_beta   90.00
_cell.angle_gamma   90.00
#
_symmetry.space_group_name_H-M   'P 1'
#
loop_
_entity.id
_entity.type
_entity.pdbx_description
1 polymer ?
#
loop_
_entity_poly.entity_id
_entity_poly.type
_entity_poly.pdbx_seq_one_letter_code
_entity_poly.pdbx_strand_id
1 'polypeptide(L)'
;FARAGGHLFLSAYYSVPLGVATAAQLLRGRIDLLRSPRRLGRDEWLAITALVLLAGGGVYYAAFGAILLLTAGILRALAENRWRPAIQAVAAVAALVVGILATALPYLVYDAPIGSSTPVEGRTYGAAEVYGLKIVDLLLPLPSHRIGLLRHFRAVTDTQGIRGEGTETLSTLATIGLVVVVVAVLVPRLRPASEAVERLRTHGTLAVVMILCSTIAGVGAVLSILGFGMLRAWNRASIVIAFSALCGLAVLLELGWDWLRPRLPARPRVLVPATAVLLSTGLVLAATYDQTGDQFLPDHAGNSVRWSRDAGYFADLEDRFGAGAAVFQLPVTNFPENGPVGAMPDYDHLRGYLHSDLAWSYGGVKGGPAQWQQVAVADSIEAALPRLVAAGFDAVYVNRTAYADHGAEVEAAIVATTGPQAPAVDEAGELATYDLRDYARQLQSQGAVPDRDQVLHPVHVETGEGFYPPEEVDGEHVQWAGSLAEARIVVPLAQPTAVRLTGQVRLPTADGILRVTVDGVDSYFVAIDHVVELDMPLTLDPGATTLGFATNSDAEVVEGDGRDLRQQFVDLMVTRVD
;
A
#
# COMPACT_ATOMS: atom_id res chain seq x y z
N PHE A 1 15.74 -5.68 2.53
CA PHE A 1 14.75 -4.60 2.33
C PHE A 1 14.83 -4.12 0.87
N ALA A 2 13.88 -4.51 0.02
CA ALA A 2 13.84 -4.07 -1.38
C ALA A 2 12.48 -3.42 -1.66
N ARG A 3 12.51 -2.12 -1.99
CA ARG A 3 11.34 -1.32 -2.38
C ARG A 3 11.74 -0.68 -3.69
N ALA A 4 11.30 -1.29 -4.79
CA ALA A 4 11.58 -0.79 -6.14
C ALA A 4 10.67 0.42 -6.45
N GLY A 5 10.51 0.75 -7.73
CA GLY A 5 9.65 1.86 -8.18
C GLY A 5 8.21 1.85 -7.66
N GLY A 6 7.67 0.69 -7.25
CA GLY A 6 6.33 0.58 -6.68
C GLY A 6 6.13 1.26 -5.31
N HIS A 7 7.20 1.63 -4.59
CA HIS A 7 7.09 2.32 -3.30
C HIS A 7 8.19 3.40 -3.13
N LEU A 8 8.15 4.44 -3.96
CA LEU A 8 9.16 5.53 -3.95
C LEU A 8 9.34 6.19 -2.57
N PHE A 9 8.25 6.54 -1.88
CA PHE A 9 8.32 7.12 -0.53
C PHE A 9 8.92 6.16 0.50
N LEU A 10 8.70 4.85 0.35
CA LEU A 10 9.31 3.86 1.24
C LEU A 10 10.78 3.58 0.87
N SER A 11 11.18 3.91 -0.35
CA SER A 11 12.58 3.86 -0.78
C SER A 11 13.39 5.04 -0.22
N ALA A 12 12.71 6.09 0.27
CA ALA A 12 13.29 7.27 0.92
C ALA A 12 13.68 7.01 2.39
N TYR A 13 14.34 5.88 2.70
CA TYR A 13 14.71 5.48 4.06
C TYR A 13 15.87 6.26 4.69
N TYR A 14 16.31 7.36 4.08
CA TYR A 14 17.39 8.22 4.57
C TYR A 14 17.11 8.81 5.97
N SER A 15 15.83 8.93 6.35
CA SER A 15 15.41 9.47 7.65
C SER A 15 15.56 8.47 8.80
N VAL A 16 15.62 7.16 8.51
CA VAL A 16 15.68 6.09 9.52
C VAL A 16 16.92 6.20 10.41
N PRO A 17 18.16 6.30 9.86
CA PRO A 17 19.36 6.51 10.67
C PRO A 17 19.27 7.70 11.62
N LEU A 18 18.68 8.80 11.15
CA LEU A 18 18.55 10.04 11.90
C LEU A 18 17.56 9.91 13.06
N GLY A 19 16.43 9.21 12.85
CA GLY A 19 15.47 8.89 13.89
C GLY A 19 16.06 7.99 14.98
N VAL A 20 16.76 6.91 14.58
CA VAL A 20 17.42 6.02 15.53
C VAL A 20 18.51 6.75 16.31
N ALA A 21 19.34 7.56 15.63
CA ALA A 21 20.38 8.35 16.30
C ALA A 21 19.78 9.35 17.30
N THR A 22 18.69 10.02 16.96
CA THR A 22 18.01 10.97 17.86
C THR A 22 17.44 10.26 19.10
N ALA A 23 16.77 9.12 18.91
CA ALA A 23 16.27 8.32 20.02
C ALA A 23 17.40 7.77 20.91
N ALA A 24 18.50 7.31 20.32
CA ALA A 24 19.67 6.85 21.06
C ALA A 24 20.31 7.99 21.88
N GLN A 25 20.49 9.18 21.30
CA GLN A 25 21.03 10.35 22.00
C GLN A 25 20.10 10.82 23.13
N LEU A 26 18.77 10.75 22.93
CA LEU A 26 17.77 11.06 23.95
C LEU A 26 17.84 10.08 25.12
N LEU A 27 17.87 8.77 24.84
CA LEU A 27 17.93 7.70 25.84
C LEU A 27 19.20 7.79 26.70
N ARG A 28 20.33 8.15 26.07
CA ARG A 28 21.64 8.33 26.72
C ARG A 28 21.83 9.68 27.39
N GLY A 29 20.85 10.56 27.25
CA GLY A 29 20.87 11.90 27.84
C GLY A 29 21.88 12.88 27.29
N ARG A 30 22.25 12.72 26.02
CA ARG A 30 23.18 13.61 25.30
C ARG A 30 22.53 14.84 24.69
N ILE A 31 21.22 14.82 24.50
CA ILE A 31 20.44 15.95 23.99
C ILE A 31 19.38 16.41 25.01
N ASP A 32 19.05 17.71 24.96
CA ASP A 32 17.90 18.31 25.65
C ASP A 32 17.11 19.21 24.69
N LEU A 33 16.03 18.66 24.13
CA LEU A 33 15.21 19.33 23.10
C LEU A 33 14.37 20.50 23.64
N LEU A 34 14.25 20.64 24.96
CA LEU A 34 13.50 21.72 25.60
C LEU A 34 14.39 22.90 26.01
N ARG A 35 15.66 22.91 25.58
CA ARG A 35 16.54 24.07 25.76
C ARG A 35 16.05 25.26 24.93
N SER A 36 16.32 26.46 25.42
CA SER A 36 16.10 27.68 24.65
C SER A 36 16.84 27.60 23.30
N PRO A 37 16.24 28.05 22.18
CA PRO A 37 16.87 27.98 20.86
C PRO A 37 18.27 28.58 20.81
N ARG A 38 18.55 29.63 21.58
CA ARG A 38 19.87 30.28 21.68
C ARG A 38 20.95 29.42 22.37
N ARG A 39 20.56 28.33 23.03
CA ARG A 39 21.43 27.41 23.78
C ARG A 39 21.48 26.00 23.19
N LEU A 40 20.87 25.78 22.02
CA LEU A 40 20.94 24.50 21.32
C LEU A 40 22.36 24.31 20.78
N GLY A 41 22.94 23.16 21.07
CA GLY A 41 24.22 22.74 20.51
C GLY A 41 24.05 22.04 19.18
N ARG A 42 25.17 21.53 18.64
CA ARG A 42 25.20 20.78 17.39
C ARG A 42 24.26 19.58 17.42
N ASP A 43 24.27 18.80 18.50
CA ASP A 43 23.50 17.56 18.59
C ASP A 43 21.99 17.82 18.69
N GLU A 44 21.57 18.88 19.38
CA GLU A 44 20.16 19.28 19.39
C GLU A 44 19.69 19.81 18.03
N TRP A 45 20.53 20.57 17.30
CA TRP A 45 20.20 21.00 15.94
C TRP A 45 20.12 19.83 14.96
N LEU A 46 21.00 18.83 15.10
CA LEU A 46 20.94 17.60 14.32
C LEU A 46 19.66 16.81 14.63
N ALA A 47 19.26 16.73 15.90
CA ALA A 47 18.00 16.10 16.31
C ALA A 47 16.78 16.83 15.73
N ILE A 48 16.74 18.17 15.79
CA ILE A 48 15.64 18.94 15.18
C ILE A 48 15.58 18.72 13.66
N THR A 49 16.74 18.73 12.99
CA THR A 49 16.83 18.44 11.55
C THR A 49 16.34 17.03 11.24
N ALA A 50 16.68 16.05 12.08
CA ALA A 50 16.18 14.68 11.97
C ALA A 50 14.65 14.62 12.09
N LEU A 51 14.04 15.38 12.99
CA LEU A 51 12.58 15.43 13.13
C LEU A 51 11.92 16.03 11.87
N VAL A 52 12.48 17.09 11.30
CA VAL A 52 11.97 17.67 10.04
C VAL A 52 12.06 16.65 8.89
N LEU A 53 13.20 15.95 8.76
CA LEU A 53 13.39 14.94 7.73
C LEU A 53 12.51 13.70 7.93
N LEU A 54 12.22 13.32 9.18
CA LEU A 54 11.27 12.25 9.49
C LEU A 54 9.85 12.63 9.10
N ALA A 55 9.42 13.87 9.36
CA ALA A 55 8.10 14.35 8.96
C ALA A 55 7.90 14.32 7.44
N GLY A 56 8.95 14.65 6.66
CA GLY A 56 8.90 14.61 5.19
C GLY A 56 9.26 13.27 4.54
N GLY A 57 9.82 12.31 5.29
CA GLY A 57 10.37 11.06 4.76
C GLY A 57 9.37 9.92 4.58
N GLY A 58 8.12 10.07 5.03
CA GLY A 58 7.04 9.09 4.92
C GLY A 58 6.46 8.64 6.26
N VAL A 59 5.15 8.34 6.28
CA VAL A 59 4.37 8.10 7.50
C VAL A 59 4.89 6.92 8.34
N TYR A 60 5.39 5.86 7.70
CA TYR A 60 5.95 4.70 8.40
C TYR A 60 7.18 5.06 9.22
N TYR A 61 8.13 5.80 8.64
CA TYR A 61 9.37 6.16 9.34
C TYR A 61 9.14 7.19 10.42
N ALA A 62 8.20 8.12 10.22
CA ALA A 62 7.78 9.03 11.28
C ALA A 62 7.13 8.28 12.45
N ALA A 63 6.26 7.30 12.18
CA ALA A 63 5.61 6.49 13.22
C ALA A 63 6.63 5.64 14.00
N PHE A 64 7.54 4.94 13.31
CA PHE A 64 8.60 4.18 13.97
C PHE A 64 9.54 5.10 14.76
N GLY A 65 9.90 6.26 14.20
CA GLY A 65 10.66 7.30 14.90
C GLY A 65 9.95 7.77 16.17
N ALA A 66 8.64 8.00 16.13
CA ALA A 66 7.85 8.39 17.30
C ALA A 66 7.85 7.30 18.39
N ILE A 67 7.69 6.03 18.03
CA ILE A 67 7.78 4.89 18.96
C ILE A 67 9.14 4.86 19.64
N LEU A 68 10.23 5.02 18.88
CA LEU A 68 11.58 5.06 19.43
C LEU A 68 11.81 6.25 20.37
N LEU A 69 11.34 7.45 20.00
CA LEU A 69 11.47 8.66 20.82
C LEU A 69 10.69 8.54 22.14
N LEU A 70 9.44 8.08 22.09
CA LEU A 70 8.63 7.83 23.29
C LEU A 70 9.28 6.80 24.19
N THR A 71 9.76 5.69 23.62
CA THR A 71 10.49 4.66 24.35
C THR A 71 11.74 5.24 25.02
N ALA A 72 12.56 5.98 24.27
CA ALA A 72 13.77 6.61 24.79
C ALA A 72 13.47 7.58 25.95
N GLY A 73 12.46 8.42 25.80
CA GLY A 73 12.04 9.38 26.82
C GLY A 73 11.46 8.71 28.07
N ILE A 74 10.59 7.72 27.92
CA ILE A 74 9.95 6.98 29.03
C ILE A 74 10.99 6.19 29.80
N LEU A 75 11.82 5.40 29.12
CA LEU A 75 12.83 4.57 29.80
C LEU A 75 13.85 5.43 30.55
N ARG A 76 14.26 6.56 29.95
CA ARG A 76 15.13 7.51 30.62
C ARG A 76 14.45 8.20 31.80
N ALA A 77 13.18 8.59 31.66
CA ALA A 77 12.41 9.19 32.74
C ALA A 77 12.30 8.25 33.95
N LEU A 78 12.07 6.96 33.70
CA LEU A 78 12.05 5.91 34.72
C LEU A 78 13.44 5.71 35.35
N ALA A 79 14.50 5.66 34.54
CA ALA A 79 15.87 5.48 35.03
C ALA A 79 16.37 6.67 35.88
N GLU A 80 16.01 7.89 35.50
CA GLU A 80 16.39 9.12 36.21
C GLU A 80 15.39 9.52 37.32
N ASN A 81 14.24 8.84 37.41
CA ASN A 81 13.08 9.21 38.23
C ASN A 81 12.66 10.68 38.03
N ARG A 82 12.61 11.13 36.78
CA ARG A 82 12.28 12.50 36.37
C ARG A 82 11.39 12.50 35.14
N TRP A 83 10.35 13.33 35.12
CA TRP A 83 9.42 13.41 33.98
C TRP A 83 9.99 14.14 32.76
N ARG A 84 11.05 14.95 32.94
CA ARG A 84 11.58 15.82 31.88
C ARG A 84 11.96 15.08 30.58
N PRO A 85 12.63 13.91 30.60
CA PRO A 85 12.92 13.15 29.37
C PRO A 85 11.65 12.67 28.64
N ALA A 86 10.60 12.29 29.37
CA ALA A 86 9.32 11.91 28.77
C ALA A 86 8.64 13.11 28.10
N ILE A 87 8.67 14.30 28.74
CA ILE A 87 8.14 15.53 28.13
C ILE A 87 8.91 15.89 26.85
N GLN A 88 10.24 15.72 26.82
CA GLN A 88 11.03 15.92 25.60
C GLN A 88 10.59 14.99 24.46
N ALA A 89 10.35 13.72 24.76
CA ALA A 89 9.86 12.76 23.77
C ALA A 89 8.47 13.14 23.25
N VAL A 90 7.53 13.48 24.14
CA VAL A 90 6.19 13.94 23.75
C VAL A 90 6.25 15.20 22.90
N ALA A 91 7.09 16.18 23.25
CA ALA A 91 7.29 17.39 22.47
C ALA A 91 7.87 17.09 21.07
N ALA A 92 8.84 16.17 20.98
CA ALA A 92 9.40 15.73 19.70
C ALA A 92 8.36 15.03 18.82
N VAL A 93 7.52 14.17 19.40
CA VAL A 93 6.42 13.52 18.67
C VAL A 93 5.36 14.52 18.25
N ALA A 94 4.99 15.47 19.10
CA ALA A 94 4.07 16.54 18.73
C ALA A 94 4.61 17.36 17.55
N ALA A 95 5.91 17.68 17.54
CA ALA A 95 6.55 18.35 16.42
C ALA A 95 6.51 17.51 15.13
N LEU A 96 6.70 16.18 15.21
CA LEU A 96 6.54 15.28 14.07
C LEU A 96 5.11 15.30 13.53
N VAL A 97 4.10 15.20 14.41
CA VAL A 97 2.69 15.24 14.02
C VAL A 97 2.34 16.56 13.34
N VAL A 98 2.78 17.70 13.90
CA VAL A 98 2.60 19.03 13.27
C VAL A 98 3.27 19.09 11.90
N GLY A 99 4.49 18.55 11.77
CA GLY A 99 5.18 18.48 10.49
C GLY A 99 4.42 17.67 9.44
N ILE A 100 3.88 16.49 9.82
CA ILE A 100 3.07 15.65 8.94
C ILE A 100 1.78 16.38 8.53
N LEU A 101 1.08 17.01 9.49
CA LEU A 101 -0.14 17.77 9.21
C LEU A 101 0.14 18.95 8.25
N ALA A 102 1.29 19.61 8.40
CA ALA A 102 1.71 20.66 7.48
C ALA A 102 1.94 20.12 6.07
N THR A 103 2.56 18.94 5.92
CA THR A 103 2.73 18.30 4.60
C THR A 103 1.41 17.78 4.01
N ALA A 104 0.45 17.40 4.86
CA ALA A 104 -0.88 16.95 4.46
C ALA A 104 -1.86 18.11 4.23
N LEU A 105 -1.48 19.37 4.52
CA LEU A 105 -2.37 20.52 4.46
C LEU A 105 -3.10 20.65 3.12
N PRO A 106 -2.45 20.51 1.94
CA PRO A 106 -3.16 20.59 0.66
C PRO A 106 -4.28 19.56 0.51
N TYR A 107 -4.09 18.36 1.06
CA TYR A 107 -5.10 17.31 1.10
C TYR A 107 -6.21 17.62 2.11
N LEU A 108 -5.86 18.17 3.28
CA LEU A 108 -6.83 18.49 4.33
C LEU A 108 -7.75 19.67 4.00
N VAL A 109 -7.31 20.56 3.11
CA VAL A 109 -8.11 21.71 2.63
C VAL A 109 -8.72 21.46 1.24
N TYR A 110 -8.50 20.28 0.66
CA TYR A 110 -9.09 19.91 -0.62
C TYR A 110 -10.56 19.55 -0.41
N ASP A 111 -11.44 20.34 -1.00
CA ASP A 111 -12.87 20.04 -1.06
C ASP A 111 -13.10 18.91 -2.06
N ALA A 112 -13.13 17.69 -1.56
CA ALA A 112 -13.37 16.53 -2.40
C ALA A 112 -14.80 16.58 -2.98
N PRO A 113 -15.00 16.19 -4.26
CA PRO A 113 -16.33 16.20 -4.87
C PRO A 113 -17.34 15.38 -4.06
N ILE A 114 -18.61 15.80 -4.11
CA ILE A 114 -19.71 15.12 -3.41
C ILE A 114 -19.67 13.63 -3.77
N GLY A 115 -19.63 12.78 -2.75
CA GLY A 115 -19.63 11.34 -2.92
C GLY A 115 -18.26 10.67 -2.98
N SER A 116 -17.15 11.41 -2.96
CA SER A 116 -15.84 10.76 -2.88
C SER A 116 -15.63 10.09 -1.52
N SER A 117 -15.24 8.81 -1.51
CA SER A 117 -14.78 8.10 -0.33
C SER A 117 -13.25 8.18 -0.20
N THR A 118 -12.75 8.20 1.03
CA THR A 118 -11.30 8.12 1.23
C THR A 118 -10.83 6.68 0.98
N PRO A 119 -9.71 6.45 0.26
CA PRO A 119 -9.15 5.11 -0.06
C PRO A 119 -8.68 4.28 1.15
N VAL A 120 -9.11 4.65 2.35
CA VAL A 120 -8.64 4.22 3.66
C VAL A 120 -9.48 3.08 4.23
N GLU A 121 -10.69 2.89 3.71
CA GLU A 121 -11.58 1.79 4.08
C GLU A 121 -10.96 0.45 3.63
N GLY A 122 -10.89 -0.53 4.54
CA GLY A 122 -10.27 -1.85 4.30
C GLY A 122 -8.94 -2.13 5.04
N ARG A 123 -8.44 -1.21 5.89
CA ARG A 123 -7.25 -1.47 6.73
C ARG A 123 -7.63 -2.14 8.04
N THR A 124 -7.84 -3.46 7.97
CA THR A 124 -8.31 -4.30 9.08
C THR A 124 -7.17 -4.85 9.93
N TYR A 125 -7.53 -5.39 11.10
CA TYR A 125 -6.63 -6.23 11.91
C TYR A 125 -5.95 -7.33 11.10
N GLY A 126 -6.68 -7.96 10.17
CA GLY A 126 -6.13 -9.00 9.29
C GLY A 126 -4.92 -8.51 8.48
N ALA A 127 -4.93 -7.25 8.03
CA ALA A 127 -3.78 -6.67 7.35
C ALA A 127 -2.57 -6.49 8.28
N ALA A 128 -2.78 -6.13 9.56
CA ALA A 128 -1.69 -6.03 10.53
C ALA A 128 -1.06 -7.40 10.84
N GLU A 129 -1.84 -8.48 10.80
CA GLU A 129 -1.35 -9.86 10.95
C GLU A 129 -0.59 -10.34 9.70
N VAL A 130 -1.16 -10.14 8.51
CA VAL A 130 -0.52 -10.52 7.24
C VAL A 130 0.81 -9.81 7.04
N TYR A 131 0.86 -8.51 7.36
CA TYR A 131 2.05 -7.67 7.20
C TYR A 131 2.80 -7.44 8.51
N GLY A 132 2.59 -8.29 9.51
CA GLY A 132 3.36 -8.32 10.74
C GLY A 132 4.77 -8.89 10.51
N LEU A 133 5.74 -8.44 11.31
CA LEU A 133 7.11 -8.91 11.24
C LEU A 133 7.20 -10.35 11.75
N LYS A 134 7.81 -11.24 10.97
CA LYS A 134 8.23 -12.54 11.50
C LYS A 134 9.69 -12.48 11.86
N ILE A 135 10.02 -12.86 13.08
CA ILE A 135 11.41 -12.88 13.56
C ILE A 135 12.25 -13.83 12.69
N VAL A 136 11.67 -14.93 12.23
CA VAL A 136 12.35 -15.87 11.32
C VAL A 136 12.73 -15.18 9.99
N ASP A 137 11.88 -14.30 9.46
CA ASP A 137 12.11 -13.59 8.20
C ASP A 137 13.23 -12.54 8.30
N LEU A 138 13.46 -11.99 9.50
CA LEU A 138 14.62 -11.12 9.76
C LEU A 138 15.96 -11.88 9.66
N LEU A 139 15.99 -13.11 10.17
CA LEU A 139 17.21 -13.89 10.39
C LEU A 139 17.59 -14.74 9.18
N LEU A 140 16.60 -15.22 8.43
CA LEU A 140 16.84 -16.08 7.27
C LEU A 140 17.48 -15.30 6.11
N PRO A 141 18.35 -15.95 5.31
CA PRO A 141 18.95 -15.38 4.10
C PRO A 141 17.90 -14.95 3.06
N LEU A 142 18.35 -14.23 2.04
CA LEU A 142 17.48 -13.86 0.92
C LEU A 142 16.87 -15.10 0.22
N PRO A 143 15.60 -15.03 -0.26
CA PRO A 143 14.93 -16.11 -0.99
C PRO A 143 15.78 -16.72 -2.11
N SER A 144 16.42 -15.90 -2.94
CA SER A 144 17.30 -16.36 -4.03
C SER A 144 18.79 -16.25 -3.73
N HIS A 145 19.23 -16.60 -2.51
CA HIS A 145 20.63 -16.47 -2.11
C HIS A 145 21.60 -17.30 -3.00
N ARG A 146 22.74 -16.73 -3.40
CA ARG A 146 23.72 -17.35 -4.31
C ARG A 146 24.29 -18.68 -3.81
N ILE A 147 24.40 -18.83 -2.50
CA ILE A 147 24.82 -20.08 -1.84
C ILE A 147 23.61 -21.00 -1.65
N GLY A 148 23.64 -22.18 -2.28
CA GLY A 148 22.51 -23.14 -2.29
C GLY A 148 22.03 -23.60 -0.91
N LEU A 149 22.94 -23.79 0.06
CA LEU A 149 22.58 -24.16 1.42
C LEU A 149 21.74 -23.08 2.13
N LEU A 150 22.11 -21.80 1.97
CA LEU A 150 21.39 -20.67 2.56
C LEU A 150 20.01 -20.49 1.93
N ARG A 151 19.91 -20.73 0.61
CA ARG A 151 18.64 -20.78 -0.12
C ARG A 151 17.72 -21.89 0.40
N HIS A 152 18.26 -23.08 0.66
CA HIS A 152 17.49 -24.22 1.18
C HIS A 152 16.86 -23.93 2.55
N PHE A 153 17.59 -23.29 3.47
CA PHE A 153 17.03 -22.90 4.76
C PHE A 153 15.91 -21.86 4.64
N ARG A 154 16.00 -20.94 3.67
CA ARG A 154 14.97 -19.94 3.42
C ARG A 154 13.68 -20.55 2.84
N ALA A 155 13.82 -21.52 1.93
CA ALA A 155 12.69 -22.17 1.26
C ALA A 155 11.67 -22.82 2.21
N VAL A 156 12.08 -23.20 3.42
CA VAL A 156 11.19 -23.79 4.45
C VAL A 156 10.08 -22.81 4.87
N THR A 157 10.36 -21.50 4.85
CA THR A 157 9.38 -20.46 5.20
C THR A 157 8.53 -19.99 4.03
N ASP A 158 8.95 -20.28 2.80
CA ASP A 158 8.26 -19.83 1.59
C ASP A 158 6.96 -20.62 1.31
N THR A 159 6.76 -21.76 1.96
CA THR A 159 5.57 -22.63 1.83
C THR A 159 4.51 -22.41 2.91
N GLN A 160 4.68 -21.43 3.79
CA GLN A 160 3.78 -21.17 4.92
C GLN A 160 2.65 -20.19 4.54
N GLY A 161 1.45 -20.38 5.11
CA GLY A 161 0.22 -19.69 4.69
C GLY A 161 0.21 -18.16 4.90
N ILE A 162 0.96 -17.62 5.86
CA ILE A 162 1.13 -16.17 6.03
C ILE A 162 2.55 -15.81 5.64
N ARG A 163 2.74 -15.19 4.47
CA ARG A 163 4.08 -14.88 3.94
C ARG A 163 4.55 -13.45 4.23
N GLY A 164 3.65 -12.48 4.36
CA GLY A 164 4.01 -11.06 4.47
C GLY A 164 4.64 -10.52 3.18
N GLU A 165 5.48 -9.49 3.26
CA GLU A 165 6.13 -8.91 2.06
C GLU A 165 7.41 -9.65 1.65
N GLY A 166 8.00 -10.47 2.52
CA GLY A 166 9.08 -11.41 2.17
C GLY A 166 10.44 -10.76 1.85
N THR A 167 10.65 -9.49 2.22
CA THR A 167 11.87 -8.71 1.92
C THR A 167 12.56 -8.12 3.16
N GLU A 168 12.23 -8.63 4.35
CA GLU A 168 12.63 -8.11 5.67
C GLU A 168 14.02 -8.54 6.13
N THR A 169 14.70 -9.43 5.40
CA THR A 169 16.02 -10.00 5.74
C THR A 169 17.06 -8.93 6.10
N LEU A 170 17.74 -9.14 7.23
CA LEU A 170 18.73 -8.21 7.82
C LEU A 170 20.14 -8.32 7.20
N SER A 171 20.45 -9.39 6.47
CA SER A 171 21.82 -9.86 6.14
C SER A 171 22.54 -10.54 7.29
N THR A 172 23.48 -11.42 6.97
CA THR A 172 24.31 -12.15 7.92
C THR A 172 25.04 -11.19 8.88
N LEU A 173 25.61 -10.09 8.37
CA LEU A 173 26.35 -9.13 9.18
C LEU A 173 25.45 -8.38 10.18
N ALA A 174 24.29 -7.90 9.73
CA ALA A 174 23.37 -7.25 10.66
C ALA A 174 22.72 -8.27 11.61
N THR A 175 22.51 -9.53 11.21
CA THR A 175 22.07 -10.59 12.13
C THR A 175 23.07 -10.81 13.27
N ILE A 176 24.38 -10.82 13.00
CA ILE A 176 25.41 -10.85 14.05
C ILE A 176 25.29 -9.64 14.97
N GLY A 177 25.14 -8.45 14.38
CA GLY A 177 24.94 -7.21 15.13
C GLY A 177 23.69 -7.24 16.02
N LEU A 178 22.58 -7.80 15.51
CA LEU A 178 21.33 -7.95 16.23
C LEU A 178 21.50 -8.87 17.45
N VAL A 179 22.12 -10.03 17.26
CA VAL A 179 22.41 -10.96 18.36
C VAL A 179 23.24 -10.28 19.44
N VAL A 180 24.28 -9.53 19.05
CA VAL A 180 25.17 -8.83 19.99
C VAL A 180 24.40 -7.80 20.83
N VAL A 181 23.55 -6.98 20.20
CA VAL A 181 22.79 -5.95 20.95
C VAL A 181 21.71 -6.57 21.82
N VAL A 182 21.07 -7.66 21.39
CA VAL A 182 20.09 -8.39 22.19
C VAL A 182 20.76 -9.03 23.41
N VAL A 183 21.91 -9.69 23.22
CA VAL A 183 22.70 -10.26 24.33
C VAL A 183 23.14 -9.18 25.31
N ALA A 184 23.54 -7.99 24.83
CA ALA A 184 23.93 -6.89 25.70
C ALA A 184 22.80 -6.39 26.62
N VAL A 185 21.55 -6.47 26.18
CA VAL A 185 20.35 -6.17 26.97
C VAL A 185 20.03 -7.29 27.95
N LEU A 186 20.09 -8.55 27.51
CA LEU A 186 19.74 -9.72 28.33
C LEU A 186 20.78 -10.07 29.40
N VAL A 187 22.03 -9.63 29.24
CA VAL A 187 23.13 -9.93 30.18
C VAL A 187 23.48 -8.69 31.01
N PRO A 188 22.77 -8.45 32.14
CA PRO A 188 22.99 -7.27 32.98
C PRO A 188 24.36 -7.25 33.67
N ARG A 189 25.01 -8.42 33.81
CA ARG A 189 26.27 -8.64 34.55
C ARG A 189 27.55 -8.22 33.82
N LEU A 190 27.47 -7.67 32.60
CA LEU A 190 28.61 -7.01 31.95
C LEU A 190 28.94 -5.71 32.71
N ARG A 191 29.65 -5.82 33.83
CA ARG A 191 30.11 -4.71 34.66
C ARG A 191 31.65 -4.67 34.74
N PRO A 192 32.26 -3.46 34.74
CA PRO A 192 31.62 -2.16 34.56
C PRO A 192 31.23 -1.94 33.09
N ALA A 193 30.06 -1.34 32.84
CA ALA A 193 29.59 -1.07 31.48
C ALA A 193 30.47 0.04 30.87
N SER A 194 31.41 -0.34 30.00
CA SER A 194 32.15 0.62 29.20
C SER A 194 31.19 1.41 28.30
N GLU A 195 31.62 2.56 27.79
CA GLU A 195 30.90 3.34 26.77
C GLU A 195 30.42 2.46 25.58
N ALA A 196 31.18 1.41 25.25
CA ALA A 196 30.78 0.43 24.23
C ALA A 196 29.58 -0.42 24.67
N VAL A 197 29.57 -0.94 25.91
CA VAL A 197 28.45 -1.72 26.45
C VAL A 197 27.18 -0.87 26.55
N GLU A 198 27.30 0.41 26.93
CA GLU A 198 26.17 1.33 26.96
C GLU A 198 25.59 1.59 25.55
N ARG A 199 26.46 1.75 24.54
CA ARG A 199 26.04 1.85 23.13
C ARG A 199 25.31 0.58 22.66
N LEU A 200 25.85 -0.60 22.97
CA LEU A 200 25.21 -1.88 22.64
C LEU A 200 23.84 -2.02 23.30
N ARG A 201 23.72 -1.68 24.58
CA ARG A 201 22.44 -1.71 25.31
C ARG A 201 21.43 -0.73 24.74
N THR A 202 21.87 0.49 24.40
CA THR A 202 21.02 1.51 23.78
C THR A 202 20.40 0.97 22.49
N HIS A 203 21.22 0.50 21.54
CA HIS A 203 20.70 -0.06 20.28
C HIS A 203 19.92 -1.36 20.47
N GLY A 204 20.28 -2.18 21.46
CA GLY A 204 19.54 -3.39 21.81
C GLY A 204 18.15 -3.08 22.33
N THR A 205 18.01 -2.08 23.20
CA THR A 205 16.71 -1.62 23.69
C THR A 205 15.84 -1.12 22.54
N LEU A 206 16.38 -0.29 21.65
CA LEU A 206 15.62 0.21 20.49
C LEU A 206 15.22 -0.94 19.54
N ALA A 207 16.12 -1.88 19.25
CA ALA A 207 15.84 -3.03 18.39
C ALA A 207 14.79 -3.98 18.99
N VAL A 208 14.91 -4.33 20.28
CA VAL A 208 13.97 -5.22 20.96
C VAL A 208 12.57 -4.60 21.00
N VAL A 209 12.46 -3.31 21.32
CA VAL A 209 11.17 -2.62 21.33
C VAL A 209 10.53 -2.63 19.93
N MET A 210 11.31 -2.35 18.88
CA MET A 210 10.77 -2.42 17.52
C MET A 210 10.35 -3.83 17.11
N ILE A 211 11.06 -4.87 17.54
CA ILE A 211 10.65 -6.27 17.31
C ILE A 211 9.31 -6.56 18.01
N LEU A 212 9.18 -6.20 19.29
CA LEU A 212 7.94 -6.40 20.06
C LEU A 212 6.76 -5.62 19.50
N CYS A 213 7.01 -4.39 19.02
CA CYS A 213 5.97 -3.59 18.40
C CYS A 213 5.51 -4.15 17.07
N SER A 214 6.42 -4.77 16.32
CA SER A 214 6.18 -5.08 14.91
C SER A 214 5.87 -6.53 14.63
N THR A 215 6.10 -7.44 15.59
CA THR A 215 5.86 -8.87 15.40
C THR A 215 4.38 -9.17 15.14
N ILE A 216 4.09 -10.25 14.41
CA ILE A 216 2.73 -10.82 14.30
C ILE A 216 2.14 -10.99 15.72
N ALA A 217 0.87 -10.63 15.91
CA ALA A 217 0.19 -10.57 17.20
C ALA A 217 0.89 -9.68 18.26
N GLY A 218 1.72 -8.73 17.82
CA GLY A 218 2.46 -7.79 18.67
C GLY A 218 1.68 -6.53 19.04
N VAL A 219 2.38 -5.52 19.55
CA VAL A 219 1.73 -4.23 19.94
C VAL A 219 1.04 -3.56 18.76
N GLY A 220 1.58 -3.69 17.55
CA GLY A 220 0.95 -3.17 16.33
C GLY A 220 -0.44 -3.74 16.06
N ALA A 221 -0.65 -5.03 16.37
CA ALA A 221 -1.94 -5.68 16.24
C ALA A 221 -2.95 -5.13 17.26
N VAL A 222 -2.51 -4.90 18.50
CA VAL A 222 -3.32 -4.23 19.55
C VAL A 222 -3.70 -2.81 19.13
N LEU A 223 -2.75 -2.05 18.58
CA LEU A 223 -3.03 -0.71 18.05
C LEU A 223 -4.07 -0.76 16.93
N SER A 224 -4.01 -1.76 16.05
CA SER A 224 -5.01 -1.96 15.00
C SER A 224 -6.41 -2.23 15.58
N ILE A 225 -6.52 -3.04 16.64
CA ILE A 225 -7.80 -3.30 17.34
C ILE A 225 -8.36 -2.03 17.97
N LEU A 226 -7.48 -1.16 18.49
CA LEU A 226 -7.85 0.13 19.09
C LEU A 226 -8.18 1.22 18.06
N GLY A 227 -8.26 0.89 16.77
CA GLY A 227 -8.62 1.83 15.70
C GLY A 227 -7.43 2.52 15.02
N PHE A 228 -6.18 2.16 15.34
CA PHE A 228 -4.98 2.66 14.68
C PHE A 228 -4.50 1.75 13.53
N GLY A 229 -5.45 1.13 12.80
CA GLY A 229 -5.18 0.19 11.69
C GLY A 229 -4.51 0.82 10.45
N MET A 230 -4.36 2.15 10.43
CA MET A 230 -3.74 2.88 9.31
C MET A 230 -2.32 2.40 8.97
N LEU A 231 -1.57 1.95 9.98
CA LEU A 231 -0.25 1.35 9.82
C LEU A 231 -0.38 -0.18 9.78
N ARG A 232 -0.63 -0.74 8.59
CA ARG A 232 -0.77 -2.20 8.42
C ARG A 232 0.57 -2.96 8.38
N ALA A 233 1.55 -2.43 7.63
CA ALA A 233 2.81 -3.12 7.34
C ALA A 233 3.89 -2.86 8.39
N TRP A 234 3.76 -3.54 9.52
CA TRP A 234 4.68 -3.47 10.65
C TRP A 234 6.04 -4.12 10.36
N ASN A 235 6.07 -5.14 9.51
CA ASN A 235 7.29 -5.76 8.97
C ASN A 235 8.30 -4.76 8.35
N ARG A 236 7.84 -3.57 7.92
CA ARG A 236 8.68 -2.46 7.44
C ARG A 236 9.61 -1.88 8.51
N ALA A 237 9.35 -2.14 9.79
CA ALA A 237 10.26 -1.80 10.89
C ALA A 237 11.61 -2.53 10.81
N SER A 238 11.72 -3.59 9.99
CA SER A 238 12.96 -4.32 9.72
C SER A 238 14.15 -3.39 9.40
N ILE A 239 13.96 -2.29 8.68
CA ILE A 239 15.04 -1.34 8.37
C ILE A 239 15.54 -0.56 9.60
N VAL A 240 14.64 -0.26 10.54
CA VAL A 240 14.96 0.40 11.81
C VAL A 240 15.75 -0.56 12.71
N ILE A 241 15.33 -1.81 12.74
CA ILE A 241 16.01 -2.91 13.44
C ILE A 241 17.39 -3.14 12.82
N ALA A 242 17.48 -3.16 11.48
CA ALA A 242 18.72 -3.32 10.73
C ALA A 242 19.75 -2.25 11.08
N PHE A 243 19.33 -0.99 11.10
CA PHE A 243 20.24 0.11 11.43
C PHE A 243 20.77 0.00 12.88
N SER A 244 19.89 -0.33 13.84
CA SER A 244 20.31 -0.56 15.23
C SER A 244 21.27 -1.76 15.35
N ALA A 245 21.01 -2.84 14.60
CA ALA A 245 21.85 -4.01 14.54
C ALA A 245 23.23 -3.71 13.92
N LEU A 246 23.28 -2.93 12.84
CA LEU A 246 24.53 -2.47 12.22
C LEU A 246 25.33 -1.55 13.16
N CYS A 247 24.68 -0.71 13.95
CA CYS A 247 25.35 0.05 15.02
C CYS A 247 25.96 -0.88 16.06
N GLY A 248 25.25 -1.97 16.41
CA GLY A 248 25.76 -3.05 17.25
C GLY A 248 27.02 -3.71 16.69
N LEU A 249 26.98 -4.07 15.41
CA LEU A 249 28.13 -4.61 14.69
C LEU A 249 29.30 -3.63 14.68
N ALA A 250 29.06 -2.34 14.44
CA ALA A 250 30.10 -1.32 14.45
C ALA A 250 30.80 -1.23 15.82
N VAL A 251 30.05 -1.30 16.92
CA VAL A 251 30.63 -1.33 18.27
C VAL A 251 31.41 -2.63 18.52
N LEU A 252 30.93 -3.77 18.03
CA LEU A 252 31.67 -5.04 18.11
C LEU A 252 33.00 -4.96 17.36
N LEU A 253 33.00 -4.37 16.17
CA LEU A 253 34.20 -4.16 15.36
C LEU A 253 35.17 -3.18 16.03
N GLU A 254 34.67 -2.10 16.66
CA GLU A 254 35.47 -1.16 17.44
C GLU A 254 36.17 -1.87 18.62
N LEU A 255 35.44 -2.71 19.35
CA LEU A 255 36.00 -3.51 20.45
C LEU A 255 37.05 -4.52 19.96
N GLY A 256 36.78 -5.20 18.84
CA GLY A 256 37.72 -6.12 18.20
C GLY A 256 38.98 -5.41 17.71
N TRP A 257 38.82 -4.22 17.14
CA TRP A 257 39.93 -3.37 16.71
C TRP A 257 40.77 -2.90 17.89
N ASP A 258 40.15 -2.42 18.96
CA ASP A 258 40.84 -1.98 20.17
C ASP A 258 41.59 -3.12 20.87
N TRP A 259 41.08 -4.34 20.76
CA TRP A 259 41.75 -5.54 21.21
C TRP A 259 42.91 -5.94 20.27
N LEU A 260 42.75 -5.85 18.94
CA LEU A 260 43.76 -6.29 17.99
C LEU A 260 44.91 -5.27 17.82
N ARG A 261 44.59 -3.97 17.78
CA ARG A 261 45.53 -2.87 17.50
C ARG A 261 46.83 -2.92 18.32
N PRO A 262 46.86 -3.26 19.63
CA PRO A 262 48.10 -3.26 20.41
C PRO A 262 48.97 -4.49 20.12
N ARG A 263 48.40 -5.53 19.50
CA ARG A 263 49.08 -6.78 19.13
C ARG A 263 49.70 -6.71 17.73
N LEU A 264 49.37 -5.69 16.95
CA LEU A 264 49.95 -5.48 15.63
C LEU A 264 51.36 -4.88 15.76
N PRO A 265 52.33 -5.34 14.94
CA PRO A 265 53.67 -4.80 14.97
C PRO A 265 53.66 -3.29 14.68
N ALA A 266 54.47 -2.52 15.40
CA ALA A 266 54.65 -1.08 15.20
C ALA A 266 55.32 -0.81 13.83
N ARG A 267 54.54 -0.85 12.75
CA ARG A 267 54.96 -0.56 11.36
C ARG A 267 54.06 0.54 10.77
N PRO A 268 54.51 1.27 9.73
CA PRO A 268 54.35 2.72 9.60
C PRO A 268 52.89 3.17 9.61
N ARG A 269 52.65 4.41 10.09
CA ARG A 269 51.34 5.07 10.27
C ARG A 269 50.35 4.95 9.08
N VAL A 270 50.83 4.58 7.90
CA VAL A 270 50.07 4.38 6.66
C VAL A 270 49.39 2.99 6.59
N LEU A 271 49.89 1.97 7.27
CA LEU A 271 49.33 0.61 7.21
C LEU A 271 48.01 0.46 7.98
N VAL A 272 47.80 1.25 9.03
CA VAL A 272 46.56 1.26 9.82
C VAL A 272 45.36 1.73 9.00
N PRO A 273 45.38 2.91 8.33
CA PRO A 273 44.28 3.32 7.48
C PRO A 273 44.11 2.39 6.28
N ALA A 274 45.19 1.84 5.72
CA ALA A 274 45.10 0.86 4.64
C ALA A 274 44.37 -0.42 5.09
N THR A 275 44.66 -0.93 6.28
CA THR A 275 43.99 -2.12 6.85
C THR A 275 42.52 -1.84 7.12
N ALA A 276 42.20 -0.66 7.67
CA ALA A 276 40.82 -0.25 7.91
C ALA A 276 40.03 -0.15 6.60
N VAL A 277 40.58 0.49 5.56
CA VAL A 277 39.96 0.57 4.24
C VAL A 277 39.74 -0.81 3.65
N LEU A 278 40.71 -1.72 3.77
CA LEU A 278 40.63 -3.07 3.21
C LEU A 278 39.56 -3.92 3.94
N LEU A 279 39.48 -3.83 5.27
CA LEU A 279 38.43 -4.46 6.07
C LEU A 279 37.05 -3.88 5.76
N SER A 280 36.91 -2.55 5.69
CA SER A 280 35.65 -1.90 5.32
C SER A 280 35.21 -2.30 3.91
N THR A 281 36.15 -2.35 2.96
CA THR A 281 35.87 -2.81 1.59
C THR A 281 35.42 -4.28 1.59
N GLY A 282 36.12 -5.15 2.33
CA GLY A 282 35.74 -6.56 2.47
C GLY A 282 34.34 -6.73 3.09
N LEU A 283 34.00 -5.96 4.11
CA LEU A 283 32.68 -5.95 4.73
C LEU A 283 31.59 -5.48 3.76
N VAL A 284 31.84 -4.41 2.99
CA VAL A 284 30.90 -3.92 1.97
C VAL A 284 30.70 -4.95 0.87
N LEU A 285 31.77 -5.59 0.39
CA LEU A 285 31.68 -6.66 -0.60
C LEU A 285 30.91 -7.87 -0.06
N ALA A 286 31.17 -8.30 1.17
CA ALA A 286 30.46 -9.39 1.82
C ALA A 286 28.96 -9.06 2.02
N ALA A 287 28.65 -7.85 2.50
CA ALA A 287 27.28 -7.37 2.65
C ALA A 287 26.54 -7.32 1.30
N THR A 288 27.23 -6.82 0.26
CA THR A 288 26.67 -6.76 -1.10
C THR A 288 26.41 -8.16 -1.65
N TYR A 289 27.35 -9.10 -1.43
CA TYR A 289 27.18 -10.49 -1.87
C TYR A 289 26.00 -11.20 -1.17
N ASP A 290 25.79 -10.93 0.12
CA ASP A 290 24.73 -11.52 0.95
C ASP A 290 23.35 -10.87 0.73
N GLN A 291 23.31 -9.55 0.43
CA GLN A 291 22.06 -8.78 0.26
C GLN A 291 21.64 -8.53 -1.19
N THR A 292 22.40 -8.99 -2.18
CA THR A 292 22.01 -8.90 -3.60
C THR A 292 21.82 -10.28 -4.20
N GLY A 293 21.07 -10.34 -5.30
CA GLY A 293 20.87 -11.56 -6.07
C GLY A 293 20.15 -11.23 -7.37
N ASP A 294 20.10 -12.20 -8.27
CA ASP A 294 19.55 -12.01 -9.62
C ASP A 294 18.07 -11.61 -9.59
N GLN A 295 17.35 -11.96 -8.52
CA GLN A 295 15.96 -11.55 -8.28
C GLN A 295 15.75 -10.02 -8.18
N PHE A 296 16.82 -9.24 -7.96
CA PHE A 296 16.76 -7.78 -7.91
C PHE A 296 17.41 -7.12 -9.13
N LEU A 297 17.91 -7.90 -10.09
CA LEU A 297 18.50 -7.38 -11.30
C LEU A 297 17.38 -7.17 -12.33
N PRO A 298 17.09 -5.92 -12.73
CA PRO A 298 16.10 -5.68 -13.78
C PRO A 298 16.59 -6.28 -15.10
N ASP A 299 15.65 -6.77 -15.92
CA ASP A 299 15.93 -7.14 -17.31
C ASP A 299 16.15 -5.88 -18.15
N HIS A 300 17.34 -5.29 -18.06
CA HIS A 300 17.68 -4.06 -18.76
C HIS A 300 17.55 -4.18 -20.28
N ALA A 301 17.92 -5.33 -20.84
CA ALA A 301 17.85 -5.56 -22.28
C ALA A 301 16.38 -5.63 -22.74
N GLY A 302 15.55 -6.45 -22.10
CA GLY A 302 14.12 -6.53 -22.42
C GLY A 302 13.37 -5.23 -22.12
N ASN A 303 13.72 -4.52 -21.03
CA ASN A 303 13.18 -3.19 -20.74
C ASN A 303 13.49 -2.19 -21.87
N SER A 304 14.71 -2.18 -22.39
CA SER A 304 15.09 -1.27 -23.48
C SER A 304 14.34 -1.57 -24.79
N VAL A 305 14.12 -2.85 -25.09
CA VAL A 305 13.34 -3.27 -26.26
C VAL A 305 11.87 -2.85 -26.10
N ARG A 306 11.25 -3.17 -24.95
CA ARG A 306 9.87 -2.76 -24.65
C ARG A 306 9.70 -1.24 -24.71
N TRP A 307 10.60 -0.49 -24.09
CA TRP A 307 10.58 0.98 -24.12
C TRP A 307 10.59 1.54 -25.54
N SER A 308 11.41 0.96 -26.43
CA SER A 308 11.52 1.43 -27.82
C SER A 308 10.27 1.08 -28.64
N ARG A 309 9.70 -0.11 -28.42
CA ARG A 309 8.43 -0.55 -29.02
C ARG A 309 7.28 0.38 -28.62
N ASP A 310 7.20 0.67 -27.32
CA ASP A 310 6.17 1.54 -26.75
C ASP A 310 6.27 2.96 -27.31
N ALA A 311 7.49 3.50 -27.40
CA ALA A 311 7.72 4.81 -27.99
C ALA A 311 7.20 4.90 -29.43
N GLY A 312 7.40 3.85 -30.25
CA GLY A 312 6.87 3.80 -31.62
C GLY A 312 5.34 3.75 -31.66
N TYR A 313 4.73 2.88 -30.85
CA TYR A 313 3.28 2.72 -30.79
C TYR A 313 2.56 4.00 -30.32
N PHE A 314 2.99 4.58 -29.21
CA PHE A 314 2.33 5.76 -28.64
C PHE A 314 2.56 7.02 -29.49
N ALA A 315 3.69 7.14 -30.19
CA ALA A 315 3.90 8.21 -31.17
C ALA A 315 2.93 8.11 -32.36
N ASP A 316 2.70 6.89 -32.89
CA ASP A 316 1.72 6.67 -33.96
C ASP A 316 0.29 7.03 -33.52
N LEU A 317 -0.08 6.69 -32.28
CA LEU A 317 -1.37 7.12 -31.72
C LEU A 317 -1.47 8.65 -31.64
N GLU A 318 -0.43 9.32 -31.15
CA GLU A 318 -0.42 10.78 -31.04
C GLU A 318 -0.51 11.46 -32.41
N ASP A 319 0.17 10.94 -33.43
CA ASP A 319 0.05 11.42 -34.82
C ASP A 319 -1.37 11.20 -35.39
N ARG A 320 -2.02 10.09 -35.04
CA ARG A 320 -3.34 9.71 -35.56
C ARG A 320 -4.50 10.46 -34.91
N PHE A 321 -4.41 10.73 -33.61
CA PHE A 321 -5.48 11.36 -32.83
C PHE A 321 -5.22 12.84 -32.55
N GLY A 322 -3.96 13.27 -32.55
CA GLY A 322 -3.52 14.60 -32.17
C GLY A 322 -3.17 14.69 -30.69
N ALA A 323 -2.21 15.56 -30.36
CA ALA A 323 -1.81 15.82 -28.97
C ALA A 323 -3.02 16.23 -28.10
N GLY A 324 -3.10 15.66 -26.90
CA GLY A 324 -4.19 15.90 -25.96
C GLY A 324 -5.52 15.21 -26.28
N ALA A 325 -5.63 14.40 -27.34
CA ALA A 325 -6.82 13.60 -27.59
C ALA A 325 -7.09 12.63 -26.43
N ALA A 326 -8.35 12.42 -26.09
CA ALA A 326 -8.76 11.66 -24.92
C ALA A 326 -8.87 10.16 -25.24
N VAL A 327 -8.15 9.32 -24.50
CA VAL A 327 -8.09 7.86 -24.71
C VAL A 327 -8.54 7.11 -23.47
N PHE A 328 -9.65 6.37 -23.61
CA PHE A 328 -10.18 5.53 -22.54
C PHE A 328 -9.46 4.18 -22.49
N GLN A 329 -9.06 3.71 -21.32
CA GLN A 329 -8.26 2.50 -21.16
C GLN A 329 -9.07 1.35 -20.57
N LEU A 330 -9.02 0.20 -21.24
CA LEU A 330 -9.63 -1.07 -20.83
C LEU A 330 -8.55 -2.14 -20.53
N PRO A 331 -8.75 -2.96 -19.48
CA PRO A 331 -9.85 -2.89 -18.51
C PRO A 331 -9.73 -1.69 -17.58
N VAL A 332 -10.86 -1.24 -17.02
CA VAL A 332 -10.84 -0.20 -15.97
C VAL A 332 -10.20 -0.80 -14.72
N THR A 333 -9.11 -0.18 -14.26
CA THR A 333 -8.37 -0.63 -13.07
C THR A 333 -8.31 0.49 -12.03
N ASN A 334 -8.34 0.10 -10.75
CA ASN A 334 -8.21 1.06 -9.66
C ASN A 334 -6.81 1.68 -9.62
N PHE A 335 -6.72 2.89 -9.07
CA PHE A 335 -5.46 3.45 -8.64
C PHE A 335 -5.61 4.00 -7.21
N PRO A 336 -4.63 3.80 -6.31
CA PRO A 336 -3.46 2.94 -6.43
C PRO A 336 -3.75 1.49 -6.00
N GLU A 337 -2.79 0.59 -6.25
CA GLU A 337 -2.71 -0.78 -5.73
C GLU A 337 -3.89 -1.68 -6.13
N ASN A 338 -4.27 -1.71 -7.42
CA ASN A 338 -5.27 -2.66 -7.92
C ASN A 338 -4.75 -4.10 -7.91
N GLY A 339 -3.43 -4.27 -8.11
CA GLY A 339 -2.85 -5.55 -8.45
C GLY A 339 -2.99 -5.87 -9.95
N PRO A 340 -2.32 -6.95 -10.40
CA PRO A 340 -2.38 -7.37 -11.80
C PRO A 340 -3.78 -7.85 -12.19
N VAL A 341 -4.13 -7.67 -13.46
CA VAL A 341 -5.37 -8.20 -14.06
C VAL A 341 -4.96 -9.11 -15.21
N GLY A 342 -5.34 -10.39 -15.18
CA GLY A 342 -4.82 -11.37 -16.13
C GLY A 342 -3.28 -11.41 -16.12
N ALA A 343 -2.66 -11.22 -17.29
CA ALA A 343 -1.21 -11.08 -17.42
C ALA A 343 -0.74 -9.61 -17.42
N MET A 344 -1.66 -8.63 -17.36
CA MET A 344 -1.32 -7.22 -17.27
C MET A 344 -0.78 -6.87 -15.87
N PRO A 345 0.46 -6.37 -15.75
CA PRO A 345 1.01 -5.95 -14.46
C PRO A 345 0.24 -4.76 -13.86
N ASP A 346 0.31 -4.62 -12.53
CA ASP A 346 -0.21 -3.42 -11.85
C ASP A 346 0.50 -2.16 -12.40
N TYR A 347 -0.25 -1.08 -12.56
CA TYR A 347 0.18 0.19 -13.16
C TYR A 347 0.60 0.15 -14.65
N ASP A 348 0.38 -0.93 -15.41
CA ASP A 348 0.80 -1.01 -16.83
C ASP A 348 0.19 0.11 -17.69
N HIS A 349 -1.03 0.56 -17.36
CA HIS A 349 -1.70 1.67 -18.02
C HIS A 349 -0.96 3.02 -17.91
N LEU A 350 0.04 3.18 -17.03
CA LEU A 350 0.90 4.36 -16.98
C LEU A 350 1.85 4.49 -18.18
N ARG A 351 2.05 3.43 -18.97
CA ARG A 351 2.96 3.45 -20.14
C ARG A 351 2.62 4.57 -21.12
N GLY A 352 1.33 4.80 -21.39
CA GLY A 352 0.88 5.87 -22.30
C GLY A 352 1.37 7.27 -21.88
N TYR A 353 1.33 7.57 -20.58
CA TYR A 353 1.80 8.84 -20.01
C TYR A 353 3.30 9.06 -20.13
N LEU A 354 4.08 7.98 -20.25
CA LEU A 354 5.55 8.08 -20.38
C LEU A 354 5.99 8.34 -21.82
N HIS A 355 5.13 8.10 -22.81
CA HIS A 355 5.47 8.08 -24.22
C HIS A 355 4.64 9.02 -25.10
N SER A 356 3.61 9.68 -24.57
CA SER A 356 2.74 10.59 -25.32
C SER A 356 2.13 11.67 -24.45
N ASP A 357 1.68 12.76 -25.08
CA ASP A 357 0.89 13.84 -24.48
C ASP A 357 -0.64 13.64 -24.67
N LEU A 358 -1.07 12.39 -24.92
CA LEU A 358 -2.47 12.00 -24.96
C LEU A 358 -3.11 12.06 -23.56
N ALA A 359 -4.41 12.33 -23.51
CA ALA A 359 -5.18 12.40 -22.26
C ALA A 359 -5.76 11.02 -21.91
N TRP A 360 -5.02 10.25 -21.10
CA TRP A 360 -5.39 8.88 -20.72
C TRP A 360 -6.38 8.84 -19.55
N SER A 361 -7.23 7.80 -19.48
CA SER A 361 -8.24 7.67 -18.42
C SER A 361 -7.75 7.06 -17.10
N TYR A 362 -6.63 6.32 -17.10
CA TYR A 362 -6.09 5.65 -15.90
C TYR A 362 -5.45 6.64 -14.90
N GLY A 363 -5.35 6.25 -13.63
CA GLY A 363 -4.67 7.02 -12.58
C GLY A 363 -5.61 7.81 -11.67
N GLY A 364 -6.92 7.69 -11.88
CA GLY A 364 -7.93 8.21 -10.97
C GLY A 364 -7.92 7.47 -9.63
N VAL A 365 -7.80 8.23 -8.53
CA VAL A 365 -7.80 7.65 -7.17
C VAL A 365 -9.14 6.96 -6.91
N LYS A 366 -9.11 5.69 -6.49
CA LYS A 366 -10.26 4.87 -6.10
C LYS A 366 -11.08 5.58 -5.02
N GLY A 367 -12.41 5.47 -5.09
CA GLY A 367 -13.31 6.28 -4.26
C GLY A 367 -13.31 7.77 -4.62
N GLY A 368 -12.58 8.18 -5.66
CA GLY A 368 -12.55 9.55 -6.14
C GLY A 368 -13.43 9.77 -7.36
N PRO A 369 -13.30 10.93 -8.03
CA PRO A 369 -14.15 11.30 -9.16
C PRO A 369 -14.06 10.36 -10.37
N ALA A 370 -13.03 9.51 -10.46
CA ALA A 370 -12.88 8.55 -11.56
C ALA A 370 -13.74 7.28 -11.39
N GLN A 371 -14.46 7.14 -10.26
CA GLN A 371 -15.30 5.97 -9.97
C GLN A 371 -16.37 5.73 -11.04
N TRP A 372 -16.80 6.79 -11.75
CA TRP A 372 -17.75 6.69 -12.86
C TRP A 372 -17.30 5.71 -13.95
N GLN A 373 -15.98 5.53 -14.15
CA GLN A 373 -15.44 4.66 -15.19
C GLN A 373 -15.84 3.20 -14.94
N GLN A 374 -15.86 2.74 -13.68
CA GLN A 374 -16.28 1.38 -13.33
C GLN A 374 -17.78 1.20 -13.58
N VAL A 375 -18.59 2.18 -13.21
CA VAL A 375 -20.04 2.16 -13.45
C VAL A 375 -20.34 2.18 -14.94
N ALA A 376 -19.59 2.96 -15.72
CA ALA A 376 -19.81 3.07 -17.16
C ALA A 376 -19.62 1.75 -17.91
N VAL A 377 -18.72 0.88 -17.43
CA VAL A 377 -18.39 -0.42 -18.05
C VAL A 377 -19.04 -1.62 -17.38
N ALA A 378 -19.81 -1.42 -16.30
CA ALA A 378 -20.36 -2.51 -15.49
C ALA A 378 -21.36 -3.39 -16.26
N ASP A 379 -22.18 -2.80 -17.15
CA ASP A 379 -23.21 -3.54 -17.88
C ASP A 379 -22.63 -4.35 -19.05
N SER A 380 -21.99 -3.65 -20.00
CA SER A 380 -21.32 -4.23 -21.15
C SER A 380 -20.46 -3.17 -21.86
N ILE A 381 -19.56 -3.60 -22.74
CA ILE A 381 -18.74 -2.68 -23.54
C ILE A 381 -19.60 -1.92 -24.56
N GLU A 382 -20.61 -2.56 -25.15
CA GLU A 382 -21.57 -1.92 -26.06
C GLU A 382 -22.33 -0.79 -25.37
N ALA A 383 -22.80 -1.02 -24.14
CA ALA A 383 -23.48 0.01 -23.35
C ALA A 383 -22.54 1.12 -22.89
N ALA A 384 -21.25 0.82 -22.68
CA ALA A 384 -20.24 1.79 -22.28
C ALA A 384 -19.89 2.79 -23.38
N LEU A 385 -19.81 2.36 -24.65
CA LEU A 385 -19.30 3.19 -25.75
C LEU A 385 -20.01 4.54 -25.93
N PRO A 386 -21.36 4.63 -25.92
CA PRO A 386 -22.05 5.92 -25.93
C PRO A 386 -21.69 6.82 -24.73
N ARG A 387 -21.50 6.22 -23.55
CA ARG A 387 -21.10 6.92 -22.31
C ARG A 387 -19.68 7.50 -22.47
N LEU A 388 -18.76 6.74 -23.04
CA LEU A 388 -17.38 7.20 -23.32
C LEU A 388 -17.38 8.38 -24.31
N VAL A 389 -18.20 8.32 -25.37
CA VAL A 389 -18.39 9.46 -26.29
C VAL A 389 -18.94 10.68 -25.56
N ALA A 390 -19.96 10.52 -24.71
CA ALA A 390 -20.52 11.63 -23.91
C ALA A 390 -19.50 12.25 -22.94
N ALA A 391 -18.65 11.42 -22.34
CA ALA A 391 -17.53 11.86 -21.50
C ALA A 391 -16.42 12.58 -22.29
N GLY A 392 -16.41 12.45 -23.62
CA GLY A 392 -15.52 13.17 -24.53
C GLY A 392 -14.27 12.39 -24.95
N PHE A 393 -14.32 11.06 -24.92
CA PHE A 393 -13.21 10.22 -25.40
C PHE A 393 -13.21 10.11 -26.93
N ASP A 394 -12.02 10.25 -27.52
CA ASP A 394 -11.76 10.13 -28.96
C ASP A 394 -11.41 8.69 -29.37
N ALA A 395 -10.90 7.89 -28.43
CA ALA A 395 -10.44 6.53 -28.68
C ALA A 395 -10.62 5.60 -27.46
N VAL A 396 -10.65 4.29 -27.73
CA VAL A 396 -10.59 3.23 -26.71
C VAL A 396 -9.33 2.40 -26.90
N TYR A 397 -8.51 2.34 -25.87
CA TYR A 397 -7.32 1.51 -25.74
C TYR A 397 -7.67 0.23 -24.99
N VAL A 398 -7.30 -0.92 -25.53
CA VAL A 398 -7.50 -2.25 -24.95
C VAL A 398 -6.14 -2.89 -24.69
N ASN A 399 -5.89 -3.26 -23.44
CA ASN A 399 -4.77 -4.13 -23.08
C ASN A 399 -5.20 -5.59 -23.14
N ARG A 400 -4.87 -6.27 -24.24
CA ARG A 400 -5.29 -7.65 -24.50
C ARG A 400 -4.72 -8.63 -23.49
N THR A 401 -3.58 -8.31 -22.89
CA THR A 401 -2.94 -9.19 -21.90
C THR A 401 -3.74 -9.32 -20.60
N ALA A 402 -4.70 -8.42 -20.37
CA ALA A 402 -5.56 -8.48 -19.19
C ALA A 402 -6.70 -9.51 -19.31
N TYR A 403 -6.98 -10.01 -20.52
CA TYR A 403 -8.11 -10.89 -20.81
C TYR A 403 -7.64 -12.30 -21.20
N ALA A 404 -8.38 -13.32 -20.77
CA ALA A 404 -8.05 -14.72 -21.04
C ALA A 404 -8.17 -15.09 -22.53
N ASP A 405 -9.07 -14.42 -23.25
CA ASP A 405 -9.31 -14.57 -24.69
C ASP A 405 -8.47 -13.59 -25.54
N HIS A 406 -7.50 -12.92 -24.93
CA HIS A 406 -6.70 -11.86 -25.55
C HIS A 406 -7.53 -10.69 -26.10
N GLY A 407 -8.66 -10.36 -25.45
CA GLY A 407 -9.50 -9.21 -25.74
C GLY A 407 -10.49 -9.41 -26.89
N ALA A 408 -10.64 -10.64 -27.38
CA ALA A 408 -11.48 -10.94 -28.54
C ALA A 408 -12.95 -10.52 -28.35
N GLU A 409 -13.53 -10.79 -27.19
CA GLU A 409 -14.91 -10.43 -26.85
C GLU A 409 -15.10 -8.91 -26.75
N VAL A 410 -14.21 -8.23 -26.01
CA VAL A 410 -14.22 -6.76 -25.86
C VAL A 410 -14.08 -6.07 -27.22
N GLU A 411 -13.16 -6.53 -28.05
CA GLU A 411 -12.93 -5.96 -29.38
C GLU A 411 -14.08 -6.24 -30.34
N ALA A 412 -14.71 -7.43 -30.27
CA ALA A 412 -15.90 -7.74 -31.02
C ALA A 412 -17.07 -6.82 -30.65
N ALA A 413 -17.27 -6.55 -29.35
CA ALA A 413 -18.26 -5.60 -28.85
C ALA A 413 -18.01 -4.17 -29.38
N ILE A 414 -16.74 -3.74 -29.41
CA ILE A 414 -16.35 -2.44 -29.97
C ILE A 414 -16.69 -2.37 -31.45
N VAL A 415 -16.29 -3.35 -32.25
CA VAL A 415 -16.54 -3.36 -33.70
C VAL A 415 -18.03 -3.51 -34.02
N ALA A 416 -18.77 -4.31 -33.26
CA ALA A 416 -20.21 -4.48 -33.43
C ALA A 416 -20.98 -3.16 -33.23
N THR A 417 -20.51 -2.32 -32.30
CA THR A 417 -21.16 -1.05 -31.95
C THR A 417 -20.68 0.12 -32.81
N THR A 418 -19.37 0.24 -33.02
CA THR A 418 -18.76 1.38 -33.73
C THR A 418 -18.70 1.19 -35.25
N GLY A 419 -18.91 -0.04 -35.72
CA GLY A 419 -18.81 -0.44 -37.10
C GLY A 419 -17.43 -1.03 -37.47
N PRO A 420 -17.30 -1.64 -38.67
CA PRO A 420 -16.06 -2.26 -39.12
C PRO A 420 -14.90 -1.27 -39.16
N GLN A 421 -13.87 -1.53 -38.34
CA GLN A 421 -12.64 -0.75 -38.31
C GLN A 421 -11.43 -1.62 -37.97
N ALA A 422 -10.25 -1.21 -38.44
CA ALA A 422 -9.00 -1.82 -38.04
C ALA A 422 -8.41 -1.01 -36.86
N PRO A 423 -8.11 -1.64 -35.71
CA PRO A 423 -7.42 -0.97 -34.62
C PRO A 423 -5.98 -0.62 -34.98
N ALA A 424 -5.42 0.39 -34.30
CA ALA A 424 -3.98 0.56 -34.22
C ALA A 424 -3.42 -0.45 -33.20
N VAL A 425 -2.55 -1.34 -33.65
CA VAL A 425 -2.03 -2.46 -32.85
C VAL A 425 -0.53 -2.30 -32.67
N ASP A 426 -0.02 -2.56 -31.47
CA ASP A 426 1.42 -2.53 -31.22
C ASP A 426 2.13 -3.71 -31.89
N GLU A 427 3.46 -3.65 -31.99
CA GLU A 427 4.25 -4.67 -32.69
C GLU A 427 4.05 -6.09 -32.12
N ALA A 428 3.77 -6.22 -30.82
CA ALA A 428 3.55 -7.51 -30.19
C ALA A 428 2.10 -8.00 -30.24
N GLY A 429 1.16 -7.18 -30.70
CA GLY A 429 -0.26 -7.52 -30.70
C GLY A 429 -0.89 -7.56 -29.30
N GLU A 430 -0.24 -6.98 -28.30
CA GLU A 430 -0.66 -6.91 -26.89
C GLU A 430 -1.62 -5.74 -26.65
N LEU A 431 -1.49 -4.67 -27.44
CA LEU A 431 -2.25 -3.43 -27.28
C LEU A 431 -3.02 -3.12 -28.56
N ALA A 432 -4.27 -2.68 -28.42
CA ALA A 432 -5.11 -2.27 -29.54
C ALA A 432 -5.85 -0.98 -29.21
N THR A 433 -5.86 -0.02 -30.13
CA THR A 433 -6.58 1.26 -29.98
C THR A 433 -7.57 1.47 -31.13
N TYR A 434 -8.83 1.69 -30.76
CA TYR A 434 -9.98 1.88 -31.65
C TYR A 434 -10.40 3.36 -31.68
N ASP A 435 -10.82 3.85 -32.85
CA ASP A 435 -11.23 5.23 -33.05
C ASP A 435 -12.74 5.38 -32.76
N LEU A 436 -13.12 6.35 -31.94
CA LEU A 436 -14.52 6.65 -31.62
C LEU A 436 -15.07 7.85 -32.37
N ARG A 437 -14.25 8.63 -33.10
CA ARG A 437 -14.67 9.93 -33.66
C ARG A 437 -15.78 9.80 -34.71
N ASP A 438 -15.70 8.77 -35.55
CA ASP A 438 -16.77 8.47 -36.52
C ASP A 438 -18.07 8.03 -35.85
N TYR A 439 -17.97 7.15 -34.86
CA TYR A 439 -19.10 6.70 -34.05
C TYR A 439 -19.74 7.86 -33.28
N ALA A 440 -18.92 8.77 -32.72
CA ALA A 440 -19.38 9.97 -32.05
C ALA A 440 -20.17 10.90 -32.98
N ARG A 441 -19.69 11.12 -34.21
CA ARG A 441 -20.43 11.88 -35.24
C ARG A 441 -21.78 11.24 -35.55
N GLN A 442 -21.83 9.91 -35.64
CA GLN A 442 -23.06 9.18 -35.87
C GLN A 442 -24.05 9.36 -34.71
N LEU A 443 -23.63 9.13 -33.47
CA LEU A 443 -24.50 9.32 -32.28
C LEU A 443 -25.03 10.76 -32.19
N GLN A 444 -24.18 11.75 -32.45
CA GLN A 444 -24.57 13.16 -32.47
C GLN A 444 -25.64 13.43 -33.53
N SER A 445 -25.47 12.90 -34.75
CA SER A 445 -26.45 13.06 -35.84
C SER A 445 -27.80 12.42 -35.53
N GLN A 446 -27.82 11.38 -34.68
CA GLN A 446 -29.02 10.66 -34.25
C GLN A 446 -29.67 11.26 -32.99
N GLY A 447 -29.02 12.24 -32.33
CA GLY A 447 -29.47 12.75 -31.04
C GLY A 447 -29.42 11.70 -29.93
N ALA A 448 -28.54 10.71 -30.06
CA ALA A 448 -28.45 9.54 -29.17
C ALA A 448 -27.26 9.61 -28.19
N VAL A 449 -26.58 10.75 -28.09
CA VAL A 449 -25.50 10.95 -27.10
C VAL A 449 -26.13 11.07 -25.71
N PRO A 450 -25.73 10.22 -24.73
CA PRO A 450 -26.20 10.34 -23.36
C PRO A 450 -25.87 11.70 -22.74
N ASP A 451 -26.62 12.07 -21.70
CA ASP A 451 -26.30 13.27 -20.93
C ASP A 451 -24.94 13.09 -20.21
N ARG A 452 -24.01 14.02 -20.50
CA ARG A 452 -22.64 13.94 -19.99
C ARG A 452 -22.58 14.02 -18.46
N ASP A 453 -23.42 14.85 -17.86
CA ASP A 453 -23.41 15.04 -16.40
C ASP A 453 -23.84 13.75 -15.69
N GLN A 454 -24.88 13.10 -16.20
CA GLN A 454 -25.33 11.78 -15.71
C GLN A 454 -24.26 10.69 -15.86
N VAL A 455 -23.48 10.72 -16.94
CA VAL A 455 -22.39 9.75 -17.17
C VAL A 455 -21.23 9.96 -16.20
N LEU A 456 -20.83 11.22 -15.97
CA LEU A 456 -19.67 11.54 -15.12
C LEU A 456 -19.99 11.53 -13.63
N HIS A 457 -21.28 11.64 -13.28
CA HIS A 457 -21.78 11.65 -11.91
C HIS A 457 -22.85 10.57 -11.69
N PRO A 458 -22.53 9.28 -11.90
CA PRO A 458 -23.50 8.21 -11.73
C PRO A 458 -23.77 7.95 -10.24
N VAL A 459 -25.03 7.69 -9.93
CA VAL A 459 -25.38 7.09 -8.65
C VAL A 459 -24.84 5.65 -8.63
N HIS A 460 -24.14 5.27 -7.57
CA HIS A 460 -23.54 3.95 -7.45
C HIS A 460 -23.49 3.46 -6.01
N VAL A 461 -23.25 2.15 -5.84
CA VAL A 461 -23.05 1.52 -4.53
C VAL A 461 -21.55 1.31 -4.32
N GLU A 462 -21.04 1.76 -3.17
CA GLU A 462 -19.71 1.44 -2.69
C GLU A 462 -19.81 0.47 -1.51
N THR A 463 -19.26 -0.74 -1.66
CA THR A 463 -19.22 -1.72 -0.56
C THR A 463 -18.06 -1.44 0.39
N GLY A 464 -18.33 -1.45 1.70
CA GLY A 464 -17.38 -1.12 2.75
C GLY A 464 -17.10 -2.27 3.71
N GLU A 465 -17.08 -1.97 5.01
CA GLU A 465 -16.75 -2.94 6.06
C GLU A 465 -17.71 -4.14 6.05
N GLY A 466 -17.17 -5.35 6.26
CA GLY A 466 -17.95 -6.58 6.29
C GLY A 466 -18.15 -7.25 4.93
N PHE A 467 -17.88 -6.56 3.81
CA PHE A 467 -17.80 -7.16 2.48
C PHE A 467 -16.40 -7.72 2.18
N TYR A 468 -16.36 -8.82 1.44
CA TYR A 468 -15.14 -9.40 0.88
C TYR A 468 -14.95 -8.94 -0.57
N PRO A 469 -13.77 -9.17 -1.19
CA PRO A 469 -13.56 -8.88 -2.60
C PRO A 469 -14.62 -9.56 -3.49
N PRO A 470 -15.06 -8.92 -4.59
CA PRO A 470 -15.97 -9.53 -5.54
C PRO A 470 -15.34 -10.75 -6.20
N GLU A 471 -16.18 -11.72 -6.52
CA GLU A 471 -15.84 -13.00 -7.15
C GLU A 471 -16.76 -13.23 -8.34
N GLU A 472 -16.30 -14.03 -9.30
CA GLU A 472 -17.14 -14.53 -10.38
C GLU A 472 -17.40 -16.01 -10.13
N VAL A 473 -18.68 -16.37 -9.96
CA VAL A 473 -19.11 -17.74 -9.67
C VAL A 473 -20.16 -18.12 -10.69
N ASP A 474 -19.90 -19.16 -11.48
CA ASP A 474 -20.79 -19.64 -12.54
C ASP A 474 -21.24 -18.55 -13.55
N GLY A 475 -20.40 -17.53 -13.78
CA GLY A 475 -20.69 -16.40 -14.67
C GLY A 475 -21.51 -15.27 -14.03
N GLU A 476 -21.81 -15.37 -12.73
CA GLU A 476 -22.44 -14.31 -11.94
C GLU A 476 -21.38 -13.53 -11.16
N HIS A 477 -21.54 -12.20 -11.09
CA HIS A 477 -20.75 -11.34 -10.22
C HIS A 477 -21.32 -11.39 -8.81
N VAL A 478 -20.59 -12.00 -7.90
CA VAL A 478 -21.03 -12.21 -6.52
C VAL A 478 -20.09 -11.53 -5.54
N GLN A 479 -20.63 -11.10 -4.41
CA GLN A 479 -19.83 -10.55 -3.33
C GLN A 479 -20.27 -11.09 -1.98
N TRP A 480 -19.34 -11.74 -1.28
CA TRP A 480 -19.59 -12.27 0.05
C TRP A 480 -19.56 -11.17 1.11
N ALA A 481 -20.34 -11.36 2.18
CA ALA A 481 -20.28 -10.54 3.37
C ALA A 481 -20.57 -11.34 4.66
N GLY A 482 -20.07 -10.81 5.78
CA GLY A 482 -20.27 -11.36 7.12
C GLY A 482 -21.66 -11.13 7.70
N SER A 483 -21.82 -11.38 8.99
CA SER A 483 -23.11 -11.15 9.71
C SER A 483 -23.55 -9.69 9.73
N LEU A 484 -22.60 -8.76 9.65
CA LEU A 484 -22.79 -7.33 9.55
C LEU A 484 -21.95 -6.82 8.39
N ALA A 485 -22.57 -6.03 7.52
CA ALA A 485 -21.88 -5.39 6.41
C ALA A 485 -22.42 -3.98 6.18
N GLU A 486 -21.56 -3.06 5.77
CA GLU A 486 -21.90 -1.68 5.46
C GLU A 486 -21.56 -1.40 3.99
N ALA A 487 -22.51 -0.82 3.26
CA ALA A 487 -22.28 -0.21 1.96
C ALA A 487 -22.77 1.24 1.99
N ARG A 488 -22.49 2.01 0.95
CA ARG A 488 -23.01 3.36 0.77
C ARG A 488 -23.58 3.54 -0.61
N ILE A 489 -24.75 4.16 -0.71
CA ILE A 489 -25.22 4.71 -1.98
C ILE A 489 -24.66 6.11 -2.11
N VAL A 490 -23.90 6.33 -3.16
CA VAL A 490 -23.29 7.61 -3.46
C VAL A 490 -24.13 8.33 -4.50
N VAL A 491 -24.64 9.51 -4.14
CA VAL A 491 -25.37 10.45 -5.00
C VAL A 491 -24.47 11.66 -5.24
N PRO A 492 -23.67 11.68 -6.31
CA PRO A 492 -22.73 12.76 -6.61
C PRO A 492 -23.42 13.99 -7.25
N LEU A 493 -24.72 14.20 -7.00
CA LEU A 493 -25.54 15.24 -7.59
C LEU A 493 -25.93 16.29 -6.54
N ALA A 494 -26.20 17.52 -6.97
CA ALA A 494 -26.53 18.62 -6.06
C ALA A 494 -28.00 18.63 -5.57
N GLN A 495 -28.83 17.70 -6.04
CA GLN A 495 -30.25 17.63 -5.71
C GLN A 495 -30.64 16.23 -5.21
N PRO A 496 -31.66 16.12 -4.34
CA PRO A 496 -32.21 14.83 -3.95
C PRO A 496 -32.63 14.02 -5.17
N THR A 497 -32.25 12.74 -5.20
CA THR A 497 -32.40 11.88 -6.36
C THR A 497 -33.23 10.66 -5.99
N ALA A 498 -34.27 10.39 -6.80
CA ALA A 498 -35.04 9.16 -6.70
C ALA A 498 -34.23 8.01 -7.30
N VAL A 499 -34.05 6.94 -6.53
CA VAL A 499 -33.24 5.78 -6.93
C VAL A 499 -33.98 4.50 -6.57
N ARG A 500 -33.60 3.41 -7.24
CA ARG A 500 -34.10 2.07 -6.94
C ARG A 500 -32.90 1.17 -6.68
N LEU A 501 -32.80 0.64 -5.46
CA LEU A 501 -31.82 -0.36 -5.08
C LEU A 501 -32.40 -1.74 -5.41
N THR A 502 -31.70 -2.49 -6.25
CA THR A 502 -32.09 -3.83 -6.68
C THR A 502 -30.95 -4.82 -6.50
N GLY A 503 -31.27 -6.09 -6.33
CA GLY A 503 -30.29 -7.17 -6.29
C GLY A 503 -30.80 -8.38 -5.52
N GLN A 504 -30.02 -9.45 -5.49
CA GLN A 504 -30.32 -10.64 -4.71
C GLN A 504 -29.33 -10.79 -3.56
N VAL A 505 -29.82 -11.25 -2.40
CA VAL A 505 -29.00 -11.66 -1.28
C VAL A 505 -29.31 -13.10 -0.94
N ARG A 506 -28.34 -14.00 -1.18
CA ARG A 506 -28.43 -15.42 -0.86
C ARG A 506 -27.89 -15.66 0.55
N LEU A 507 -28.63 -16.41 1.36
CA LEU A 507 -28.30 -16.82 2.73
C LEU A 507 -28.02 -18.33 2.75
N PRO A 508 -26.76 -18.76 2.58
CA PRO A 508 -26.42 -20.12 2.12
C PRO A 508 -26.86 -21.26 3.06
N THR A 509 -27.00 -21.01 4.37
CA THR A 509 -27.24 -22.09 5.35
C THR A 509 -28.69 -22.33 5.72
N ALA A 510 -29.52 -21.28 5.72
CA ALA A 510 -30.92 -21.37 6.15
C ALA A 510 -31.69 -20.09 5.80
N ASP A 511 -33.01 -20.24 5.69
CA ASP A 511 -33.95 -19.11 5.63
C ASP A 511 -33.80 -18.28 6.92
N GLY A 512 -33.27 -17.07 6.74
CA GLY A 512 -33.04 -16.10 7.80
C GLY A 512 -33.79 -14.79 7.56
N ILE A 513 -33.54 -13.84 8.44
CA ILE A 513 -34.00 -12.46 8.28
C ILE A 513 -32.80 -11.64 7.83
N LEU A 514 -32.93 -10.99 6.68
CA LEU A 514 -32.05 -9.90 6.27
C LEU A 514 -32.66 -8.58 6.76
N ARG A 515 -31.91 -7.88 7.61
CA ARG A 515 -32.21 -6.50 7.98
C ARG A 515 -31.39 -5.56 7.11
N VAL A 516 -32.07 -4.67 6.42
CA VAL A 516 -31.47 -3.58 5.64
C VAL A 516 -31.78 -2.27 6.35
N THR A 517 -30.75 -1.57 6.80
CA THR A 517 -30.85 -0.26 7.45
C THR A 517 -30.48 0.82 6.45
N VAL A 518 -31.38 1.74 6.13
CA VAL A 518 -31.10 2.89 5.24
C VAL A 518 -31.26 4.16 6.08
N ASP A 519 -30.18 4.91 6.25
CA ASP A 519 -30.15 6.14 7.06
C ASP A 519 -30.80 5.98 8.46
N GLY A 520 -30.50 4.85 9.12
CA GLY A 520 -31.02 4.50 10.44
C GLY A 520 -32.45 3.94 10.47
N VAL A 521 -33.10 3.76 9.32
CA VAL A 521 -34.42 3.12 9.20
C VAL A 521 -34.27 1.65 8.82
N ASP A 522 -34.74 0.76 9.69
CA ASP A 522 -34.66 -0.69 9.49
C ASP A 522 -35.82 -1.21 8.64
N SER A 523 -35.49 -1.95 7.59
CA SER A 523 -36.40 -2.81 6.82
C SER A 523 -36.00 -4.27 7.01
N TYR A 524 -36.99 -5.17 7.10
CA TYR A 524 -36.75 -6.59 7.33
C TYR A 524 -37.31 -7.42 6.19
N PHE A 525 -36.47 -8.29 5.65
CA PHE A 525 -36.80 -9.21 4.58
C PHE A 525 -36.61 -10.64 5.10
N VAL A 526 -37.55 -11.52 4.77
CA VAL A 526 -37.47 -12.94 5.09
C VAL A 526 -36.98 -13.65 3.85
N ALA A 527 -35.90 -14.43 3.98
CA ALA A 527 -35.43 -15.26 2.88
C ALA A 527 -36.44 -16.38 2.59
N ILE A 528 -36.68 -16.64 1.30
CA ILE A 528 -37.48 -17.75 0.82
C ILE A 528 -36.57 -18.59 -0.08
N ASP A 529 -36.46 -19.88 0.20
CA ASP A 529 -35.53 -20.78 -0.49
C ASP A 529 -34.09 -20.23 -0.48
N HIS A 530 -33.68 -19.68 0.66
CA HIS A 530 -32.38 -19.07 0.91
C HIS A 530 -32.11 -17.75 0.17
N VAL A 531 -33.11 -17.14 -0.46
CA VAL A 531 -32.92 -15.91 -1.26
C VAL A 531 -33.80 -14.77 -0.76
N VAL A 532 -33.22 -13.56 -0.71
CA VAL A 532 -33.93 -12.30 -0.55
C VAL A 532 -33.79 -11.49 -1.84
N GLU A 533 -34.92 -11.18 -2.46
CA GLU A 533 -35.01 -10.20 -3.55
C GLU A 533 -35.09 -8.80 -2.96
N LEU A 534 -34.09 -7.96 -3.24
CA LEU A 534 -34.10 -6.55 -2.88
C LEU A 534 -34.70 -5.74 -4.01
N ASP A 535 -35.71 -4.95 -3.65
CA ASP A 535 -36.32 -3.95 -4.53
C ASP A 535 -36.83 -2.80 -3.66
N MET A 536 -36.00 -1.78 -3.51
CA MET A 536 -36.25 -0.66 -2.60
C MET A 536 -36.24 0.67 -3.37
N PRO A 537 -37.40 1.32 -3.56
CA PRO A 537 -37.44 2.70 -4.03
C PRO A 537 -37.01 3.63 -2.88
N LEU A 538 -36.03 4.48 -3.15
CA LEU A 538 -35.44 5.41 -2.20
C LEU A 538 -35.42 6.83 -2.80
N THR A 539 -35.47 7.84 -1.95
CA THR A 539 -35.16 9.22 -2.33
C THR A 539 -34.03 9.67 -1.42
N LEU A 540 -32.87 9.94 -2.01
CA LEU A 540 -31.63 10.16 -1.29
C LEU A 540 -31.15 11.59 -1.52
N ASP A 541 -30.74 12.25 -0.44
CA ASP A 541 -30.09 13.55 -0.51
C ASP A 541 -28.68 13.44 -1.15
N PRO A 542 -28.13 14.55 -1.66
CA PRO A 542 -26.74 14.63 -2.11
C PRO A 542 -25.73 14.06 -1.10
N GLY A 543 -24.76 13.27 -1.58
CA GLY A 543 -23.70 12.71 -0.74
C GLY A 543 -23.76 11.19 -0.63
N ALA A 544 -23.29 10.65 0.49
CA ALA A 544 -23.25 9.22 0.74
C ALA A 544 -24.29 8.85 1.80
N THR A 545 -25.21 7.95 1.45
CA THR A 545 -26.17 7.37 2.39
C THR A 545 -25.72 5.96 2.79
N THR A 546 -25.56 5.73 4.08
CA THR A 546 -25.16 4.42 4.61
C THR A 546 -26.29 3.39 4.48
N LEU A 547 -25.92 2.22 3.98
CA LEU A 547 -26.69 0.98 3.94
C LEU A 547 -26.07 -0.03 4.92
N GLY A 548 -26.81 -0.41 5.95
CA GLY A 548 -26.43 -1.51 6.84
C GLY A 548 -27.13 -2.80 6.43
N PHE A 549 -26.38 -3.89 6.32
CA PHE A 549 -26.91 -5.23 6.11
C PHE A 549 -26.60 -6.09 7.32
N ALA A 550 -27.61 -6.74 7.89
CA ALA A 550 -27.43 -7.68 8.98
C ALA A 550 -28.27 -8.93 8.77
N THR A 551 -27.70 -10.09 9.04
CA THR A 551 -28.43 -11.36 8.97
C THR A 551 -28.27 -12.16 10.26
N ASN A 552 -29.29 -12.95 10.58
CA ASN A 552 -29.24 -13.95 11.65
C ASN A 552 -28.93 -15.37 11.12
N SER A 553 -28.70 -15.55 9.81
CA SER A 553 -28.33 -16.84 9.24
C SER A 553 -26.93 -17.26 9.71
N ASP A 554 -26.69 -18.56 9.75
CA ASP A 554 -25.39 -19.13 10.11
C ASP A 554 -24.39 -18.92 8.96
N ALA A 555 -23.10 -19.05 9.28
CA ALA A 555 -22.05 -18.94 8.27
C ALA A 555 -21.93 -20.25 7.49
N GLU A 556 -21.77 -20.15 6.18
CA GLU A 556 -21.30 -21.27 5.37
C GLU A 556 -19.86 -21.61 5.75
N VAL A 557 -19.60 -22.91 5.95
CA VAL A 557 -18.28 -23.40 6.32
C VAL A 557 -17.67 -24.08 5.10
N VAL A 558 -16.72 -23.39 4.47
CA VAL A 558 -15.94 -23.90 3.34
C VAL A 558 -14.55 -24.32 3.83
N GLU A 559 -14.13 -25.54 3.52
CA GLU A 559 -12.83 -26.05 3.96
C GLU A 559 -11.68 -25.20 3.38
N GLY A 560 -10.87 -24.61 4.27
CA GLY A 560 -9.74 -23.75 3.89
C GLY A 560 -10.10 -22.27 3.70
N ASP A 561 -11.37 -21.90 3.77
CA ASP A 561 -11.81 -20.50 3.78
C ASP A 561 -12.03 -20.04 5.24
N GLY A 562 -11.34 -18.96 5.63
CA GLY A 562 -11.42 -18.39 6.98
C GLY A 562 -12.42 -17.24 7.12
N ARG A 563 -13.16 -16.91 6.05
CA ARG A 563 -14.12 -15.81 6.01
C ARG A 563 -15.43 -16.15 6.73
N ASP A 564 -16.09 -15.14 7.28
CA ASP A 564 -17.48 -15.21 7.74
C ASP A 564 -18.41 -15.10 6.53
N LEU A 565 -18.82 -16.23 5.93
CA LEU A 565 -19.62 -16.27 4.70
C LEU A 565 -21.11 -16.44 5.02
N ARG A 566 -21.83 -15.34 5.27
CA ARG A 566 -23.25 -15.39 5.69
C ARG A 566 -24.23 -14.78 4.68
N GLN A 567 -23.74 -13.85 3.87
CA GLN A 567 -24.53 -13.13 2.88
C GLN A 567 -23.77 -13.18 1.55
N GLN A 568 -24.41 -13.61 0.47
CA GLN A 568 -23.86 -13.53 -0.87
C GLN A 568 -24.73 -12.58 -1.69
N PHE A 569 -24.18 -11.42 -2.04
CA PHE A 569 -24.85 -10.43 -2.87
C PHE A 569 -24.62 -10.75 -4.33
N VAL A 570 -25.68 -10.68 -5.13
CA VAL A 570 -25.65 -10.88 -6.59
C VAL A 570 -26.33 -9.68 -7.23
N ASP A 571 -25.63 -9.04 -8.16
CA ASP A 571 -26.13 -7.89 -8.93
C ASP A 571 -26.73 -6.77 -8.05
N LEU A 572 -26.09 -6.45 -6.93
CA LEU A 572 -26.50 -5.34 -6.07
C LEU A 572 -26.22 -4.01 -6.79
N MET A 573 -27.27 -3.41 -7.34
CA MET A 573 -27.19 -2.24 -8.19
C MET A 573 -28.14 -1.14 -7.72
N VAL A 574 -27.77 0.10 -8.03
CA VAL A 574 -28.64 1.25 -7.83
C VAL A 574 -28.85 1.94 -9.16
N THR A 575 -30.11 2.21 -9.49
CA THR A 575 -30.48 2.90 -10.73
C THR A 575 -31.26 4.16 -10.40
N ARG A 576 -31.09 5.21 -11.19
CA ARG A 576 -31.91 6.42 -11.06
C ARG A 576 -33.31 6.12 -11.59
N VAL A 577 -34.32 6.61 -10.87
CA VAL A 577 -35.70 6.62 -11.34
C VAL A 577 -35.97 8.01 -11.91
N ASP A 578 -36.21 8.08 -13.22
CA ASP A 578 -36.57 9.33 -13.92
C ASP A 578 -38.01 9.79 -13.63
#